data_AF-A0A2V6AF24-F1
#
_entry.id   AF-A0A2V6AF24-F1
#
_cell.length_a   1.000
_cell.length_b   1.000
_cell.length_c   1.000
_cell.angle_alpha   90.00
_cell.angle_beta   90.00
_cell.angle_gamma   90.00
#
_symmetry.space_group_name_H-M   'P 1'
#
loop_
_entity.id
_entity.type
_entity.pdbx_description
1 polymer ?
#
loop_
_entity_poly.entity_id
_entity_poly.type
_entity_poly.pdbx_seq_one_letter_code
_entity_poly.pdbx_strand_id
1 'polypeptide(L)' 'MSATEIIEQFKALPASERAQVARFVVENDDWWVPEAFKQGMADAEAGRFVDLDTALNEPYPGDK' A
#
# COMPACT_ATOMS: atom_id res chain seq x y z
N MET A 1 -9.14 28.16 0.20
CA MET A 1 -8.22 27.04 -0.04
C MET A 1 -9.05 25.88 -0.54
N SER A 2 -8.82 25.45 -1.79
CA SER A 2 -9.53 24.37 -2.46
C SER A 2 -8.77 23.05 -2.33
N ALA A 3 -9.46 21.92 -2.53
CA ALA A 3 -8.83 20.60 -2.56
C ALA A 3 -7.69 20.53 -3.60
N THR A 4 -7.89 21.16 -4.76
CA THR A 4 -6.88 21.24 -5.82
C THR A 4 -5.63 21.99 -5.36
N GLU A 5 -5.78 23.14 -4.69
CA GLU A 5 -4.65 23.91 -4.16
C GLU A 5 -3.86 23.13 -3.09
N ILE A 6 -4.53 22.32 -2.28
CA ILE A 6 -3.90 21.48 -1.25
C ILE A 6 -3.11 20.33 -1.91
N ILE A 7 -3.67 19.70 -2.94
CA ILE A 7 -3.00 18.63 -3.69
C ILE A 7 -1.72 19.14 -4.37
N GLU A 8 -1.76 20.32 -4.98
CA GLU A 8 -0.57 20.90 -5.61
C GLU A 8 0.51 21.26 -4.59
N GLN A 9 0.13 21.77 -3.41
CA GLN A 9 1.08 21.99 -2.31
C GLN A 9 1.72 20.68 -1.84
N PHE A 10 0.93 19.63 -1.65
CA PHE A 10 1.44 18.31 -1.29
C PHE A 10 2.43 17.76 -2.33
N LYS A 11 2.11 17.87 -3.63
CA LYS A 11 2.99 17.41 -4.72
C LYS A 11 4.33 18.15 -4.74
N ALA A 12 4.35 19.42 -4.34
CA ALA A 12 5.54 20.26 -4.31
C ALA A 12 6.49 19.96 -3.12
N LEU A 13 6.05 19.18 -2.12
CA LEU A 13 6.88 18.83 -0.97
C LEU A 13 8.05 17.90 -1.35
N PRO A 14 9.17 17.95 -0.61
CA PRO A 14 10.23 16.94 -0.70
C PRO A 14 9.70 15.52 -0.52
N ALA A 15 10.38 14.53 -1.09
CA ALA A 15 9.93 13.14 -1.04
C ALA A 15 9.74 12.60 0.39
N SER A 16 10.61 12.99 1.32
CA SER A 16 10.51 12.63 2.75
C SER A 16 9.26 13.18 3.40
N GLU A 17 8.90 14.43 3.10
CA GLU A 17 7.71 15.10 3.65
C GLU A 17 6.43 14.56 3.02
N ARG A 18 6.44 14.27 1.71
CA ARG A 18 5.31 13.58 1.06
C ARG A 18 5.03 12.23 1.68
N ALA A 19 6.07 11.47 2.02
CA ALA A 19 5.92 10.18 2.69
C ALA A 19 5.29 10.33 4.08
N GLN A 20 5.65 11.37 4.84
CA GLN A 20 5.06 11.64 6.16
C GLN A 20 3.57 11.99 6.05
N VAL A 21 3.19 12.85 5.11
CA VAL A 21 1.79 13.21 4.89
C VAL A 21 0.97 12.00 4.41
N ALA A 22 1.51 11.20 3.49
CA ALA A 22 0.84 9.97 3.04
C ALA A 22 0.63 8.98 4.19
N ARG A 23 1.65 8.79 5.03
CA ARG A 23 1.55 7.98 6.25
C ARG A 23 0.47 8.50 7.20
N PHE A 24 0.46 9.81 7.47
CA PHE A 24 -0.53 10.42 8.35
C PHE A 24 -1.96 10.19 7.86
N VAL A 25 -2.22 10.35 6.56
CA VAL A 25 -3.55 10.12 5.98
C VAL A 25 -3.98 8.66 6.16
N VAL A 26 -3.10 7.71 5.86
CA VAL A 26 -3.41 6.28 6.04
C VAL A 26 -3.60 5.92 7.51
N GLU A 27 -2.85 6.51 8.45
CA GLU A 27 -3.01 6.21 9.88
C GLU A 27 -4.29 6.78 10.49
N ASN A 28 -4.87 7.84 9.91
CA ASN A 28 -6.02 8.55 10.49
C ASN A 28 -7.33 8.36 9.71
N ASP A 29 -7.28 8.10 8.40
CA ASP A 29 -8.45 8.01 7.54
C ASP A 29 -8.21 7.09 6.32
N ASP A 30 -8.26 5.78 6.57
CA ASP A 30 -7.97 4.72 5.59
C ASP A 30 -9.21 4.10 4.93
N TRP A 31 -10.36 4.76 5.00
CA TRP A 31 -11.63 4.25 4.48
C TRP A 31 -11.60 3.90 2.98
N TRP A 32 -10.71 4.56 2.23
CA TRP A 32 -10.52 4.37 0.78
C TRP A 32 -9.52 3.25 0.46
N VAL A 33 -8.77 2.76 1.46
CA VAL A 33 -7.80 1.68 1.28
C VAL A 33 -8.54 0.33 1.29
N PRO A 34 -8.46 -0.47 0.20
CA PRO A 34 -9.12 -1.77 0.15
C PRO A 34 -8.64 -2.71 1.27
N GLU A 35 -9.56 -3.45 1.89
CA GLU A 35 -9.23 -4.37 2.99
C GLU A 35 -8.20 -5.43 2.58
N ALA A 36 -8.30 -5.96 1.36
CA ALA A 36 -7.32 -6.91 0.81
C ALA A 36 -5.90 -6.33 0.76
N PHE A 37 -5.75 -5.03 0.55
CA PHE A 37 -4.46 -4.37 0.57
C PHE A 37 -3.90 -4.30 1.99
N LYS A 38 -4.72 -3.96 2.99
CA LYS A 38 -4.33 -3.94 4.41
C LYS A 38 -3.91 -5.33 4.88
N GLN A 39 -4.66 -6.36 4.49
CA GLN A 39 -4.31 -7.75 4.76
C GLN A 39 -2.96 -8.12 4.14
N GLY A 40 -2.71 -7.75 2.88
CA GLY A 40 -1.43 -7.98 2.22
C GLY A 40 -0.25 -7.28 2.93
N MET A 41 -0.45 -6.06 3.43
CA MET A 41 0.55 -5.36 4.24
C MET A 41 0.83 -6.09 5.57
N ALA A 42 -0.22 -6.55 6.26
CA ALA A 42 -0.08 -7.33 7.49
C ALA A 42 0.60 -8.68 7.27
N ASP A 43 0.35 -9.33 6.13
CA ASP A 43 1.04 -10.56 5.71
C ASP A 43 2.53 -10.29 5.49
N ALA A 44 2.87 -9.22 4.77
CA ALA A 44 4.25 -8.80 4.54
C ALA A 44 5.01 -8.48 5.85
N GLU A 45 4.40 -7.71 6.77
CA GLU A 45 4.99 -7.41 8.08
C GLU A 45 5.24 -8.67 8.92
N ALA A 46 4.35 -9.67 8.80
CA ALA A 46 4.51 -10.95 9.45
C ALA A 46 5.47 -11.91 8.71
N GLY A 47 6.13 -11.47 7.65
CA GLY A 47 7.07 -12.27 6.86
C GLY A 47 6.40 -13.28 5.92
N ARG A 48 5.09 -13.21 5.73
CA ARG A 48 4.33 -14.07 4.80
C ARG A 48 4.38 -13.48 3.40
N PHE A 49 5.50 -13.68 2.72
CA PHE A 49 5.66 -13.31 1.32
C PHE A 49 5.31 -14.48 0.40
N VAL A 50 4.82 -14.15 -0.79
CA VAL A 50 4.69 -15.13 -1.87
C VAL A 50 6.04 -15.24 -2.58
N ASP A 51 6.54 -16.47 -2.72
CA ASP A 51 7.61 -16.75 -3.68
C ASP A 51 7.03 -16.66 -5.09
N LEU A 52 7.35 -15.58 -5.80
CA LEU A 52 6.80 -15.31 -7.12
C LEU A 52 7.33 -16.29 -8.17
N ASP A 53 8.56 -16.80 -8.02
CA ASP A 53 9.11 -17.74 -8.99
C ASP A 53 8.34 -19.06 -8.91
N THR A 54 8.09 -19.56 -7.70
CA THR A 54 7.24 -20.74 -7.51
C THR A 54 5.78 -20.46 -7.91
N ALA A 55 5.18 -19.38 -7.43
CA ALA A 55 3.75 -19.11 -7.64
C ALA A 55 3.37 -18.88 -9.10
N LEU A 56 4.29 -18.38 -9.93
CA LEU A 56 4.03 -18.11 -11.36
C LEU A 56 4.39 -19.29 -12.27
N ASN A 57 5.32 -20.16 -11.84
CA ASN A 57 5.87 -21.20 -12.72
C ASN A 57 5.51 -22.64 -12.29
N GLU A 58 5.06 -22.86 -11.06
CA GLU A 58 4.64 -24.16 -10.56
C GLU A 58 3.11 -24.25 -10.43
N PRO A 59 2.50 -25.41 -10.73
CA PRO A 59 1.06 -25.61 -10.53
C PRO A 59 0.70 -25.49 -9.05
N TYR A 60 -0.47 -24.91 -8.75
CA TYR A 60 -0.92 -24.76 -7.39
C TYR A 60 -1.03 -26.12 -6.68
N PRO A 61 -0.48 -26.28 -5.46
CA PRO A 61 -0.53 -27.55 -4.75
C PRO A 61 -1.98 -28.01 -4.51
N GLY A 62 -2.41 -29.04 -5.23
CA GLY A 62 -3.77 -29.60 -5.12
C GLY A 62 -4.62 -29.48 -6.39
N ASP A 63 -4.15 -28.75 -7.40
CA ASP A 63 -4.74 -28.79 -8.74
C ASP A 63 -4.38 -30.14 -9.39
N LYS A 64 -5.39 -31.00 -9.59
CA LYS A 64 -5.29 -32.24 -10.38
C LYS A 64 -5.81 -32.02 -11.78
#